data_AF-A0A920JGQ4-F1
#
_entry.id   AF-A0A920JGQ4-F1
#
_cell.length_a   1.000
_cell.length_b   1.000
_cell.length_c   1.000
_cell.angle_alpha   90.00
_cell.angle_beta   90.00
_cell.angle_gamma   90.00
#
_symmetry.space_group_name_H-M   'P 1'
#
loop_
_entity.id
_entity.type
_entity.pdbx_description
1 polymer ?
#
loop_
_entity_poly.entity_id
_entity_poly.type
_entity_poly.pdbx_seq_one_letter_code
_entity_poly.pdbx_strand_id
1 'polypeptide(L)'
;MVLRYSTRDAPSSGEIAQINVFIRFADDPDFPFDRAYYDAVFQTDEDEPSLRHYFWEVSYNTLMVNTFHFPGTFDGSNTSYVDEFNRSYYEPYSNANPEGYQNATERAQREHTLLANAINSITSSVSPLLDVDADDDGFVDAVSFVVYGNPGDWADLYGHIAGHYMVKMHI
;
A
#
# COMPACT_ATOMS: atom_id res chain seq x y z
N MET A 1 12.88 3.50 -30.63
CA MET A 1 12.42 3.85 -29.27
C MET A 1 11.29 4.84 -29.43
N VAL A 2 10.04 4.39 -29.36
CA VAL A 2 8.86 5.26 -29.45
C VAL A 2 8.54 5.68 -28.03
N LEU A 3 8.71 6.97 -27.73
CA LEU A 3 8.23 7.55 -26.48
C LEU A 3 6.70 7.61 -26.59
N ARG A 4 5.97 6.74 -25.88
CA ARG A 4 4.52 6.89 -25.75
C ARG A 4 4.26 8.04 -24.77
N TYR A 5 3.64 9.09 -25.29
CA TYR A 5 3.17 10.25 -24.56
C TYR A 5 1.74 9.93 -24.08
N SER A 6 1.48 10.04 -22.78
CA SER A 6 0.14 10.16 -22.18
C SER A 6 -0.79 8.95 -22.23
N THR A 7 -0.50 7.91 -21.46
CA THR A 7 -1.56 7.24 -20.68
C THR A 7 -1.33 7.67 -19.23
N ARG A 8 -2.37 8.17 -18.56
CA ARG A 8 -2.32 8.30 -17.09
C ARG A 8 -2.43 6.87 -16.58
N ASP A 9 -1.63 6.47 -15.60
CA ASP A 9 -1.61 5.09 -15.07
C ASP A 9 -2.87 4.74 -14.23
N ALA A 10 -3.91 5.60 -14.28
CA ALA A 10 -5.20 5.43 -13.60
C ALA A 10 -6.21 6.47 -14.17
N PRO A 11 -7.51 6.14 -14.23
CA PRO A 11 -8.54 7.08 -14.67
C PRO A 11 -8.72 8.24 -13.68
N SER A 12 -9.14 9.42 -14.17
CA SER A 12 -9.41 10.60 -13.31
C SER A 12 -10.90 10.82 -13.01
N SER A 13 -11.74 9.84 -13.33
CA SER A 13 -13.19 9.84 -13.10
C SER A 13 -13.70 8.39 -13.14
N GLY A 14 -14.86 8.13 -12.55
CA GLY A 14 -15.41 6.79 -12.36
C GLY A 14 -15.11 6.27 -10.96
N GLU A 15 -14.93 4.97 -10.86
CA GLU A 15 -14.58 4.29 -9.61
C GLU A 15 -13.19 3.67 -9.74
N ILE A 16 -12.36 3.80 -8.71
CA ILE A 16 -11.09 3.09 -8.58
C ILE A 16 -11.17 2.18 -7.36
N ALA A 17 -10.86 0.90 -7.55
CA ALA A 17 -10.64 -0.03 -6.44
C ALA A 17 -9.17 0.00 -5.99
N GLN A 18 -8.90 0.71 -4.91
CA GLN A 18 -7.57 0.74 -4.31
C GLN A 18 -7.33 -0.52 -3.46
N ILE A 19 -6.23 -1.22 -3.72
CA ILE A 19 -5.75 -2.32 -2.87
C ILE A 19 -4.89 -1.73 -1.76
N ASN A 20 -5.25 -1.97 -0.49
CA ASN A 20 -4.41 -1.61 0.65
C ASN A 20 -3.88 -2.86 1.35
N VAL A 21 -2.56 -2.97 1.51
CA VAL A 21 -1.94 -4.13 2.16
C VAL A 21 -1.31 -3.73 3.50
N PHE A 22 -1.71 -4.41 4.57
CA PHE A 22 -1.11 -4.25 5.89
C PHE A 22 0.10 -5.15 6.03
N ILE A 23 1.21 -4.59 6.50
CA ILE A 23 2.52 -5.25 6.60
C ILE A 23 3.04 -5.10 8.03
N ARG A 24 3.65 -6.15 8.57
CA ARG A 24 4.50 -6.09 9.75
C ARG A 24 5.76 -6.93 9.54
N PHE A 25 6.83 -6.62 10.27
CA PHE A 25 8.06 -7.42 10.26
C PHE A 25 7.96 -8.62 11.20
N ALA A 26 8.93 -9.53 11.09
CA ALA A 26 8.98 -10.74 11.90
C ALA A 26 9.03 -10.45 13.42
N ASP A 27 9.66 -9.34 13.81
CA ASP A 27 9.81 -8.88 15.20
C ASP A 27 8.77 -7.86 15.67
N ASP A 28 7.88 -7.42 14.77
CA ASP A 28 6.78 -6.54 15.13
C ASP A 28 5.64 -7.35 15.81
N PRO A 29 4.97 -6.78 16.82
CA PRO A 29 3.73 -7.34 17.34
C PRO A 29 2.58 -7.16 16.32
N ASP A 30 1.44 -7.77 16.61
CA ASP A 30 0.23 -7.54 15.83
C ASP A 30 -0.29 -6.10 15.98
N PHE A 31 -1.06 -5.64 15.01
CA PHE A 31 -1.68 -4.31 15.06
C PHE A 31 -2.61 -4.20 16.28
N PRO A 32 -2.50 -3.12 17.09
CA PRO A 32 -3.18 -3.01 18.37
C PRO A 32 -4.67 -2.62 18.26
N PHE A 33 -5.12 -2.19 17.09
CA PHE A 33 -6.50 -1.74 16.84
C PHE A 33 -7.16 -2.58 15.75
N ASP A 34 -8.49 -2.61 15.76
CA ASP A 34 -9.29 -3.31 14.77
C ASP A 34 -9.19 -2.66 13.39
N ARG A 35 -9.57 -3.41 12.35
CA ARG A 35 -9.51 -2.96 10.95
C ARG A 35 -10.20 -1.61 10.74
N ALA A 36 -11.37 -1.43 11.35
CA ALA A 36 -12.19 -0.21 11.23
C ALA A 36 -11.47 1.06 11.70
N TYR A 37 -10.57 0.95 12.68
CA TYR A 37 -9.78 2.09 13.14
C TYR A 37 -8.86 2.63 12.04
N TYR A 38 -8.21 1.72 11.30
CA TYR A 38 -7.34 2.09 10.19
C TYR A 38 -8.13 2.47 8.93
N ASP A 39 -9.26 1.80 8.69
CA ASP A 39 -10.15 2.04 7.55
C ASP A 39 -10.69 3.47 7.52
N ALA A 40 -10.96 4.07 8.69
CA ALA A 40 -11.45 5.44 8.80
C ALA A 40 -10.57 6.49 8.10
N VAL A 41 -9.26 6.25 7.94
CA VAL A 41 -8.38 7.16 7.17
C VAL A 41 -8.69 7.10 5.67
N PHE A 42 -9.05 5.91 5.18
CA PHE A 42 -9.29 5.65 3.77
C PHE A 42 -10.74 5.95 3.39
N GLN A 43 -11.68 5.40 4.14
CA GLN A 43 -13.10 5.46 3.84
C GLN A 43 -13.91 5.45 5.13
N THR A 44 -14.67 6.52 5.32
CA THR A 44 -15.67 6.67 6.38
C THR A 44 -17.04 6.68 5.73
N ASP A 45 -18.04 6.19 6.45
CA ASP A 45 -19.44 6.50 6.09
C ASP A 45 -19.76 7.96 6.48
N GLU A 46 -20.80 8.52 5.84
CA GLU A 46 -21.29 9.89 6.10
C GLU A 46 -20.28 11.02 5.75
N ASP A 47 -20.52 12.25 6.19
CA ASP A 47 -19.74 13.46 5.84
C ASP A 47 -18.41 13.59 6.64
N GLU A 48 -17.85 12.50 7.15
CA GLU A 48 -16.57 12.52 7.87
C GLU A 48 -15.37 12.50 6.89
N PRO A 49 -14.36 13.36 7.02
CA PRO A 49 -13.25 13.40 6.08
C PRO A 49 -12.42 12.11 6.01
N SER A 50 -12.17 11.63 4.79
CA SER A 50 -11.29 10.48 4.50
C SER A 50 -10.64 10.62 3.11
N LEU A 51 -9.75 9.68 2.73
CA LEU A 51 -9.17 9.64 1.39
C LEU A 51 -10.24 9.60 0.28
N ARG A 52 -11.27 8.77 0.45
CA ARG A 52 -12.43 8.69 -0.44
C ARG A 52 -13.12 10.05 -0.61
N HIS A 53 -13.39 10.73 0.50
CA HIS A 53 -14.02 12.06 0.49
C HIS A 53 -13.13 13.11 -0.19
N TYR A 54 -11.83 13.10 0.08
CA TYR A 54 -10.88 14.01 -0.54
C TYR A 54 -10.93 13.88 -2.08
N PHE A 55 -10.80 12.66 -2.62
CA PHE A 55 -10.86 12.45 -4.06
C PHE A 55 -12.23 12.76 -4.66
N TRP A 56 -13.32 12.43 -3.96
CA TRP A 56 -14.66 12.79 -4.38
C TRP A 56 -14.86 14.31 -4.48
N GLU A 57 -14.42 15.06 -3.48
CA GLU A 57 -14.55 16.52 -3.42
C GLU A 57 -13.68 17.22 -4.48
N VAL A 58 -12.37 16.91 -4.54
CA VAL A 58 -11.45 17.61 -5.45
C VAL A 58 -11.69 17.27 -6.92
N SER A 59 -12.32 16.11 -7.19
CA SER A 59 -12.74 15.70 -8.53
C SER A 59 -14.09 16.28 -8.95
N TYR A 60 -14.72 17.13 -8.13
CA TYR A 60 -16.08 17.63 -8.37
C TYR A 60 -17.10 16.49 -8.57
N ASN A 61 -17.05 15.49 -7.69
CA ASN A 61 -17.98 14.37 -7.65
C ASN A 61 -17.86 13.45 -8.88
N THR A 62 -16.65 13.33 -9.45
CA THR A 62 -16.42 12.51 -10.64
C THR A 62 -15.55 11.30 -10.39
N LEU A 63 -14.78 11.25 -9.31
CA LEU A 63 -13.89 10.13 -8.97
C LEU A 63 -14.18 9.63 -7.56
N MET A 64 -14.57 8.35 -7.47
CA MET A 64 -14.75 7.65 -6.20
C MET A 64 -13.60 6.64 -6.02
N VAL A 65 -12.89 6.72 -4.91
CA VAL A 65 -11.83 5.75 -4.56
C VAL A 65 -12.33 4.87 -3.43
N ASN A 66 -12.56 3.58 -3.71
CA ASN A 66 -12.97 2.58 -2.74
C ASN A 66 -11.76 1.75 -2.33
N THR A 67 -11.49 1.63 -1.02
CA THR A 67 -10.29 0.95 -0.53
C THR A 67 -10.62 -0.45 -0.04
N PHE A 68 -9.85 -1.45 -0.46
CA PHE A 68 -10.02 -2.84 -0.05
C PHE A 68 -8.79 -3.27 0.74
N HIS A 69 -9.02 -3.65 2.00
CA HIS A 69 -7.94 -3.98 2.93
C HIS A 69 -7.57 -5.47 2.89
N PHE A 70 -6.26 -5.73 2.81
CA PHE A 70 -5.68 -7.07 2.77
C PHE A 70 -4.56 -7.26 3.81
N PRO A 71 -4.37 -8.48 4.33
CA PRO A 71 -5.22 -9.64 4.14
C PRO A 71 -6.64 -9.42 4.69
N GLY A 72 -7.63 -10.07 4.09
CA GLY A 72 -9.01 -9.99 4.57
C GLY A 72 -9.12 -10.53 6.01
N THR A 73 -10.16 -10.08 6.71
CA THR A 73 -10.49 -10.56 8.05
C THR A 73 -11.97 -10.92 8.12
N PHE A 74 -12.32 -11.96 8.88
CA PHE A 74 -13.71 -12.37 9.10
C PHE A 74 -14.28 -11.84 10.41
N ASP A 75 -13.43 -11.56 11.39
CA ASP A 75 -13.81 -11.18 12.75
C ASP A 75 -13.59 -9.68 13.04
N GLY A 76 -13.09 -8.92 12.04
CA GLY A 76 -12.78 -7.49 12.18
C GLY A 76 -11.37 -7.21 12.72
N SER A 77 -10.62 -8.24 13.11
CA SER A 77 -9.22 -8.10 13.55
C SER A 77 -8.33 -7.60 12.41
N ASN A 78 -7.30 -6.83 12.75
CA ASN A 78 -6.40 -6.25 11.77
C ASN A 78 -5.25 -7.21 11.41
N THR A 79 -5.54 -8.20 10.56
CA THR A 79 -4.52 -9.12 10.01
C THR A 79 -3.55 -8.40 9.07
N SER A 80 -2.33 -8.91 8.95
CA SER A 80 -1.28 -8.35 8.10
C SER A 80 -0.43 -9.44 7.45
N TYR A 81 0.21 -9.11 6.33
CA TYR A 81 1.36 -9.85 5.84
C TYR A 81 2.51 -9.70 6.84
N VAL A 82 3.17 -10.81 7.17
CA VAL A 82 4.33 -10.85 8.06
C VAL A 82 5.55 -11.14 7.21
N ASP A 83 6.47 -10.19 7.15
CA ASP A 83 7.72 -10.41 6.42
C ASP A 83 8.64 -11.37 7.16
N GLU A 84 9.49 -12.08 6.41
CA GLU A 84 10.45 -13.05 6.96
C GLU A 84 11.60 -12.36 7.71
N PHE A 85 11.89 -11.09 7.39
CA PHE A 85 12.95 -10.32 8.01
C PHE A 85 12.44 -9.40 9.13
N ASN A 86 13.31 -9.15 10.10
CA ASN A 86 13.09 -8.13 11.13
C ASN A 86 13.20 -6.73 10.54
N ARG A 87 12.63 -5.72 11.22
CA ARG A 87 12.69 -4.32 10.78
C ARG A 87 14.10 -3.81 10.51
N SER A 88 15.06 -4.22 11.34
CA SER A 88 16.48 -3.85 11.24
C SER A 88 17.10 -4.19 9.88
N TYR A 89 16.63 -5.24 9.20
CA TYR A 89 17.03 -5.57 7.84
C TYR A 89 16.65 -4.47 6.84
N TYR A 90 15.60 -3.70 7.10
CA TYR A 90 15.16 -2.62 6.22
C TYR A 90 15.69 -1.24 6.65
N GLU A 91 16.56 -1.19 7.66
CA GLU A 91 17.14 0.04 8.20
C GLU A 91 18.62 0.21 7.78
N PRO A 92 19.21 1.41 7.88
CA PRO A 92 20.63 1.62 7.55
C PRO A 92 21.57 0.74 8.38
N TYR A 93 22.62 0.24 7.73
CA TYR A 93 23.72 -0.44 8.40
C TYR A 93 24.42 0.48 9.41
N SER A 94 24.66 -0.04 10.61
CA SER A 94 25.51 0.59 11.62
C SER A 94 26.18 -0.46 12.51
N ASN A 95 27.08 -0.05 13.40
CA ASN A 95 27.64 -0.98 14.39
C ASN A 95 26.57 -1.56 15.33
N ALA A 96 25.43 -0.87 15.50
CA ALA A 96 24.29 -1.35 16.27
C ALA A 96 23.28 -2.14 15.42
N ASN A 97 23.32 -1.98 14.08
CA ASN A 97 22.48 -2.68 13.11
C ASN A 97 23.34 -3.29 11.99
N PRO A 98 24.02 -4.42 12.25
CA PRO A 98 24.92 -5.03 11.27
C PRO A 98 24.19 -5.70 10.10
N GLU A 99 22.87 -5.92 10.21
CA GLU A 99 22.03 -6.55 9.18
C GLU A 99 21.37 -5.53 8.23
N GLY A 100 21.46 -4.23 8.56
CA GLY A 100 20.92 -3.14 7.76
C GLY A 100 21.54 -2.99 6.36
N TYR A 101 20.89 -2.20 5.51
CA TYR A 101 21.36 -1.92 4.16
C TYR A 101 22.55 -0.97 4.15
N GLN A 102 23.48 -1.15 3.23
CA GLN A 102 24.72 -0.37 3.16
C GLN A 102 24.65 0.80 2.17
N ASN A 103 23.71 0.77 1.23
CA ASN A 103 23.60 1.77 0.17
C ASN A 103 22.17 1.87 -0.39
N ALA A 104 21.93 2.89 -1.22
CA ALA A 104 20.61 3.17 -1.79
C ALA A 104 20.09 2.06 -2.73
N THR A 105 20.98 1.34 -3.42
CA THR A 105 20.59 0.23 -4.29
C THR A 105 20.07 -0.94 -3.47
N GLU A 106 20.77 -1.28 -2.39
CA GLU A 106 20.33 -2.33 -1.46
C GLU A 106 19.05 -1.94 -0.74
N ARG A 107 18.92 -0.68 -0.29
CA ARG A 107 17.67 -0.15 0.27
C ARG A 107 16.50 -0.36 -0.69
N ALA A 108 16.64 0.13 -1.92
CA ALA A 108 15.58 0.02 -2.93
C ALA A 108 15.25 -1.45 -3.21
N GLN A 109 16.26 -2.32 -3.37
CA GLN A 109 16.01 -3.73 -3.63
C GLN A 109 15.24 -4.41 -2.49
N ARG A 110 15.61 -4.15 -1.24
CA ARG A 110 14.92 -4.71 -0.05
C ARG A 110 13.48 -4.20 0.03
N GLU A 111 13.29 -2.90 -0.15
CA GLU A 111 11.97 -2.26 -0.17
C GLU A 111 11.06 -2.84 -1.28
N HIS A 112 11.55 -2.91 -2.52
CA HIS A 112 10.80 -3.49 -3.62
C HIS A 112 10.48 -4.97 -3.40
N THR A 113 11.40 -5.72 -2.78
CA THR A 113 11.18 -7.14 -2.46
C THR A 113 10.08 -7.30 -1.42
N LEU A 114 10.08 -6.48 -0.37
CA LEU A 114 9.03 -6.46 0.65
C LEU A 114 7.65 -6.21 0.03
N LEU A 115 7.53 -5.15 -0.79
CA LEU A 115 6.25 -4.79 -1.40
C LEU A 115 5.79 -5.86 -2.39
N ALA A 116 6.70 -6.46 -3.17
CA ALA A 116 6.38 -7.56 -4.07
C ALA A 116 5.90 -8.81 -3.31
N ASN A 117 6.57 -9.17 -2.21
CA ASN A 117 6.18 -10.31 -1.39
C ASN A 117 4.81 -10.08 -0.73
N ALA A 118 4.57 -8.88 -0.22
CA ALA A 118 3.27 -8.51 0.35
C ALA A 118 2.14 -8.64 -0.68
N ILE A 119 2.33 -8.15 -1.90
CA ILE A 119 1.34 -8.29 -2.99
C ILE A 119 1.14 -9.75 -3.40
N ASN A 120 2.23 -10.51 -3.58
CA ASN A 120 2.15 -11.94 -3.91
C ASN A 120 1.40 -12.74 -2.83
N SER A 121 1.48 -12.33 -1.57
CA SER A 121 0.78 -12.99 -0.47
C SER A 121 -0.74 -12.84 -0.55
N ILE A 122 -1.25 -11.77 -1.16
CA ILE A 122 -2.67 -11.45 -1.21
C ILE A 122 -3.33 -11.79 -2.55
N THR A 123 -2.57 -12.10 -3.60
CA THR A 123 -3.09 -12.33 -4.97
C THR A 123 -4.22 -13.36 -5.03
N SER A 124 -4.13 -14.44 -4.24
CA SER A 124 -5.17 -15.48 -4.18
C SER A 124 -6.44 -15.06 -3.45
N SER A 125 -6.39 -13.97 -2.67
CA SER A 125 -7.49 -13.43 -1.89
C SER A 125 -8.21 -12.26 -2.57
N VAL A 126 -7.60 -11.67 -3.60
CA VAL A 126 -8.25 -10.63 -4.41
C VAL A 126 -9.33 -11.29 -5.27
N SER A 127 -10.56 -10.80 -5.16
CA SER A 127 -11.67 -11.31 -5.96
C SER A 127 -11.43 -10.99 -7.44
N PRO A 128 -11.61 -11.94 -8.38
CA PRO A 128 -11.54 -11.66 -9.81
C PRO A 128 -12.71 -10.78 -10.30
N LEU A 129 -13.71 -10.53 -9.45
CA LEU A 129 -14.80 -9.60 -9.72
C LEU A 129 -14.49 -8.16 -9.26
N LEU A 130 -13.37 -7.95 -8.56
CA LEU A 130 -12.92 -6.62 -8.18
C LEU A 130 -12.15 -6.03 -9.37
N ASP A 131 -12.70 -4.96 -9.93
CA ASP A 131 -12.05 -4.23 -11.02
C ASP A 131 -10.97 -3.30 -10.46
N VAL A 132 -9.71 -3.72 -10.58
CA VAL A 132 -8.52 -3.03 -10.06
C VAL A 132 -7.70 -2.33 -11.15
N ASP A 133 -8.11 -2.49 -12.41
CA ASP A 133 -7.47 -1.99 -13.64
C ASP A 133 -8.57 -1.32 -14.48
N ALA A 134 -9.07 -0.20 -13.99
CA ALA A 134 -10.26 0.46 -14.51
C ALA A 134 -10.04 1.15 -15.87
N ASP A 135 -8.79 1.30 -16.32
CA ASP A 135 -8.46 1.77 -17.67
C ASP A 135 -7.96 0.68 -18.63
N ASP A 136 -8.01 -0.59 -18.20
CA ASP A 136 -7.67 -1.80 -18.97
C ASP A 136 -6.25 -1.75 -19.57
N ASP A 137 -5.29 -1.16 -18.86
CA ASP A 137 -3.90 -1.03 -19.33
C ASP A 137 -3.00 -2.22 -18.94
N GLY A 138 -3.55 -3.16 -18.15
CA GLY A 138 -2.89 -4.36 -17.67
C GLY A 138 -2.17 -4.19 -16.33
N PHE A 139 -2.38 -3.07 -15.64
CA PHE A 139 -1.78 -2.76 -14.35
C PHE A 139 -2.85 -2.36 -13.32
N VAL A 140 -2.56 -2.62 -12.04
CA VAL A 140 -3.43 -2.15 -10.95
C VAL A 140 -3.30 -0.62 -10.81
N ASP A 141 -4.42 0.08 -10.85
CA ASP A 141 -4.49 1.56 -10.81
C ASP A 141 -3.96 2.15 -9.51
N ALA A 142 -4.30 1.51 -8.37
CA ALA A 142 -4.08 2.07 -7.05
C ALA A 142 -3.73 1.01 -6.01
N VAL A 143 -2.55 1.20 -5.39
CA VAL A 143 -2.04 0.36 -4.31
C VAL A 143 -1.50 1.23 -3.17
N SER A 144 -1.88 0.91 -1.95
CA SER A 144 -1.34 1.50 -0.73
C SER A 144 -0.82 0.44 0.23
N PHE A 145 0.10 0.84 1.10
CA PHE A 145 0.69 -0.04 2.10
C PHE A 145 0.60 0.62 3.48
N VAL A 146 0.12 -0.13 4.46
CA VAL A 146 0.14 0.26 5.88
C VAL A 146 1.14 -0.63 6.60
N VAL A 147 2.32 -0.09 6.89
CA VAL A 147 3.37 -0.81 7.60
C VAL A 147 3.26 -0.51 9.10
N TYR A 148 3.34 -1.53 9.94
CA TYR A 148 3.37 -1.37 11.40
C TYR A 148 4.53 -0.45 11.83
N GLY A 149 4.41 0.20 12.99
CA GLY A 149 5.48 0.99 13.61
C GLY A 149 5.45 2.49 13.25
N ASN A 150 6.37 3.23 13.87
CA ASN A 150 6.53 4.66 13.57
C ASN A 150 7.32 4.84 12.26
N PRO A 151 7.13 5.97 11.54
CA PRO A 151 8.04 6.38 10.49
C PRO A 151 9.43 6.64 11.12
N GLY A 152 10.32 5.64 11.11
CA GLY A 152 11.73 5.78 11.52
C GLY A 152 12.58 6.29 10.35
N ASP A 153 13.91 6.10 10.41
CA ASP A 153 14.86 6.53 9.37
C ASP A 153 14.61 5.88 7.97
N TRP A 154 13.77 4.85 7.90
CA TRP A 154 13.19 4.36 6.64
C TRP A 154 12.33 5.44 5.97
N ALA A 155 11.52 6.14 6.75
CA ALA A 155 10.59 7.17 6.27
C ALA A 155 11.26 8.53 6.00
N ASP A 156 12.57 8.68 6.24
CA ASP A 156 13.29 9.96 6.12
C ASP A 156 13.54 10.44 4.68
N LEU A 157 12.76 9.92 3.72
CA LEU A 157 12.58 10.57 2.42
C LEU A 157 11.10 10.74 2.02
N TYR A 158 10.12 10.16 2.75
CA TYR A 158 8.69 10.29 2.44
C TYR A 158 7.81 10.29 3.70
N GLY A 159 8.23 11.06 4.71
CA GLY A 159 7.45 11.40 5.89
C GLY A 159 6.41 12.49 5.63
N HIS A 160 5.72 12.46 4.50
CA HIS A 160 4.45 13.12 4.18
C HIS A 160 4.02 12.49 2.86
N ILE A 161 2.75 12.09 2.74
CA ILE A 161 2.16 11.23 1.69
C ILE A 161 2.76 9.81 1.65
N ALA A 162 1.94 8.82 2.00
CA ALA A 162 2.17 7.43 1.62
C ALA A 162 2.59 7.41 0.14
N GLY A 163 3.82 6.97 -0.13
CA GLY A 163 4.28 6.76 -1.49
C GLY A 163 3.29 5.82 -2.17
N HIS A 164 2.69 6.28 -3.27
CA HIS A 164 1.95 5.42 -4.17
C HIS A 164 3.01 4.51 -4.82
N TYR A 165 3.19 3.30 -4.29
CA TYR A 165 4.08 2.32 -4.90
C TYR A 165 3.28 1.54 -5.93
N MET A 166 3.50 1.85 -7.21
CA MET A 166 3.10 0.96 -8.29
C MET A 166 4.02 -0.27 -8.27
N VAL A 167 3.65 -1.25 -7.46
CA VAL A 167 4.11 -2.63 -7.70
C VAL A 167 3.35 -3.09 -8.93
N LYS A 168 4.07 -3.25 -10.05
CA LYS A 168 3.52 -3.75 -11.30
C LYS A 168 2.97 -5.16 -11.08
N MET A 169 1.68 -5.24 -10.76
CA MET A 169 0.92 -6.47 -10.74
C MET A 169 0.30 -6.60 -12.13
N HIS A 170 0.74 -7.61 -12.88
CA HIS A 170 0.02 -8.00 -14.09
C HIS A 170 -1.15 -8.89 -13.68
N ILE A 171 -2.32 -8.62 -14.24
CA ILE A 171 -3.50 -9.49 -14.22
C ILE A 171 -3.29 -10.79 -15.02
#